data_AF-A0A959H3Q5-F1
#
_entry.id   AF-A0A959H3Q5-F1
#
_cell.length_a   1.000
_cell.length_b   1.000
_cell.length_c   1.000
_cell.angle_alpha   90.00
_cell.angle_beta   90.00
_cell.angle_gamma   90.00
#
_symmetry.space_group_name_H-M   'P 1'
#
loop_
_entity.id
_entity.type
_entity.pdbx_description
1 polymer ?
#
loop_
_entity_poly.entity_id
_entity_poly.type
_entity_poly.pdbx_seq_one_letter_code
_entity_poly.pdbx_strand_id
1 'polypeptide(L)'
;MKQFSTLAIALGILLLSGCGAGDGNAEQAAKEACDCMRPLSESYESFRKAREKNDTEALQQFVEEMEAANEALSSCAEGIEERYGPLEGEREDRVKAAMQRICPEVIARLNEAENALVQ
;
A
#
# COMPACT_ATOMS: atom_id res chain seq x y z
N MET A 1 -1.60 25.87 64.10
CA MET A 1 -1.82 24.61 64.84
C MET A 1 -2.97 23.89 64.12
N LYS A 2 -2.94 22.67 63.57
CA LYS A 2 -2.13 21.44 63.70
C LYS A 2 -2.44 20.63 62.41
N GLN A 3 -1.49 20.47 61.49
CA GLN A 3 -0.90 19.19 61.06
C GLN A 3 -1.55 17.90 61.59
N PHE A 4 -2.09 17.08 60.66
CA PHE A 4 -2.08 15.61 60.55
C PHE A 4 -2.52 15.32 59.09
N SER A 5 -1.65 14.99 58.11
CA SER A 5 -0.78 13.82 57.97
C SER A 5 -1.53 12.48 57.93
N THR A 6 -2.25 12.21 56.83
CA THR A 6 -2.38 10.86 56.28
C THR A 6 -2.61 10.90 54.77
N LEU A 7 -1.69 10.27 54.05
CA LEU A 7 -1.83 9.53 52.78
C LEU A 7 -3.24 9.54 52.15
N ALA A 8 -3.43 9.87 50.88
CA ALA A 8 -2.83 9.12 49.78
C ALA A 8 -2.62 10.01 48.54
N ILE A 9 -1.39 9.94 48.03
CA ILE A 9 -1.00 10.39 46.71
C ILE A 9 -1.78 9.53 45.72
N ALA A 10 -2.87 10.05 45.16
CA ALA A 10 -3.46 9.51 43.94
C ALA A 10 -2.56 9.96 42.77
N LEU A 11 -1.45 9.25 42.62
CA LEU A 11 -0.57 9.30 41.44
C LEU A 11 -1.35 8.69 40.27
N GLY A 12 -2.28 9.45 39.70
CA GLY A 12 -3.00 9.11 38.48
C GLY A 12 -2.16 9.40 37.23
N ILE A 13 -0.94 8.87 37.18
CA ILE A 13 -0.13 8.79 35.95
C ILE A 13 0.42 7.37 35.90
N LEU A 14 -0.31 6.51 35.21
CA LEU A 14 0.02 5.18 34.67
C LEU A 14 -1.31 4.75 34.01
N LEU A 15 -1.52 4.71 32.71
CA LEU A 15 -0.63 4.49 31.59
C LEU A 15 -1.24 5.14 30.35
N LEU A 16 -0.44 5.91 29.63
CA LEU A 16 -0.50 5.98 28.18
C LEU A 16 -0.24 4.56 27.64
N SER A 17 -1.26 3.71 27.65
CA SER A 17 -1.40 2.73 26.58
C SER A 17 -1.87 3.55 25.37
N GLY A 18 -0.98 4.06 24.51
CA GLY A 18 0.02 3.19 23.89
C GLY A 18 -0.67 2.03 23.16
N CYS A 19 -1.95 2.18 22.82
CA CYS A 19 -2.61 1.43 21.77
C CYS A 19 -2.33 2.25 20.50
N GLY A 20 -1.23 2.09 19.79
CA GLY A 20 -0.69 0.79 19.40
C GLY A 20 -1.65 0.04 18.46
N ALA A 21 -2.72 0.68 17.99
CA ALA A 21 -3.46 0.27 16.80
C ALA A 21 -2.71 0.88 15.62
N GLY A 22 -1.77 0.23 14.93
CA GLY A 22 -1.41 -1.18 14.86
C GLY A 22 -0.68 -1.27 13.54
N ASP A 23 0.64 -1.07 13.55
CA ASP A 23 1.46 -1.08 12.33
C ASP A 23 1.32 -2.41 11.55
N GLY A 24 0.95 -3.50 12.24
CA GLY A 24 0.67 -4.79 11.63
C GLY A 24 -0.45 -4.78 10.58
N ASN A 25 -1.47 -3.91 10.70
CA ASN A 25 -2.52 -3.83 9.68
C ASN A 25 -2.04 -3.05 8.45
N ALA A 26 -1.19 -2.04 8.63
CA ALA A 26 -0.65 -1.27 7.52
C ALA A 26 0.38 -2.06 6.72
N GLU A 27 1.25 -2.82 7.39
CA GLU A 27 2.25 -3.66 6.70
C GLU A 27 1.59 -4.84 5.94
N GLN A 28 0.54 -5.43 6.49
CA GLN A 28 -0.21 -6.49 5.78
C GLN A 28 -0.99 -5.95 4.59
N ALA A 29 -1.73 -4.84 4.77
CA ALA A 29 -2.42 -4.18 3.67
C ALA A 29 -1.42 -3.74 2.57
N ALA A 30 -0.25 -3.23 2.96
CA ALA A 30 0.81 -2.89 2.02
C ALA A 30 1.33 -4.10 1.27
N LYS A 31 1.56 -5.24 1.94
CA LYS A 31 2.00 -6.47 1.28
C LYS A 31 0.98 -6.97 0.27
N GLU A 32 -0.30 -6.98 0.63
CA GLU A 32 -1.36 -7.39 -0.28
C GLU A 32 -1.49 -6.41 -1.45
N ALA A 33 -1.43 -5.09 -1.19
CA ALA A 33 -1.43 -4.08 -2.25
C ALA A 33 -0.25 -4.26 -3.21
N CYS A 34 0.95 -4.54 -2.68
CA CYS A 34 2.12 -4.88 -3.48
C CYS A 34 1.89 -6.13 -4.36
N ASP A 35 1.29 -7.18 -3.80
CA ASP A 35 1.01 -8.41 -4.54
C ASP A 35 -0.02 -8.17 -5.65
N CYS A 36 -1.02 -7.32 -5.41
CA CYS A 36 -2.04 -6.98 -6.41
C CYS A 36 -1.53 -6.12 -7.55
N MET A 37 -0.56 -5.26 -7.26
CA MET A 37 0.08 -4.40 -8.27
C MET A 37 1.21 -5.09 -9.04
N ARG A 38 1.72 -6.22 -8.55
CA ARG A 38 2.83 -6.92 -9.19
C ARG A 38 2.54 -7.32 -10.64
N PRO A 39 1.38 -7.95 -10.98
CA PRO A 39 1.05 -8.30 -12.36
C PRO A 39 1.06 -7.09 -13.29
N LEU A 40 0.49 -5.96 -12.85
CA LEU A 40 0.50 -4.73 -13.62
C LEU A 40 1.93 -4.22 -13.88
N SER A 41 2.78 -4.24 -12.85
CA SER A 41 4.18 -3.83 -12.98
C SER A 41 4.99 -4.74 -13.93
N GLU A 42 4.64 -6.02 -13.99
CA GLU A 42 5.27 -7.01 -14.88
C GLU A 42 4.78 -6.86 -16.32
N SER A 43 3.48 -6.62 -16.53
CA SER A 43 2.93 -6.31 -17.85
C SER A 43 3.53 -5.02 -18.43
N TYR A 44 3.78 -4.00 -17.60
CA TYR A 44 4.46 -2.78 -18.06
C TYR A 44 5.90 -3.05 -18.55
N GLU A 45 6.63 -3.94 -17.88
CA GLU A 45 7.98 -4.36 -18.33
C GLU A 45 7.92 -5.10 -19.67
N SER A 46 6.92 -5.95 -19.87
CA SER A 46 6.66 -6.62 -21.16
C SER A 46 6.34 -5.60 -22.25
N PHE A 47 5.51 -4.60 -21.96
CA PHE A 47 5.20 -3.50 -22.87
C PHE A 47 6.44 -2.71 -23.28
N ARG A 48 7.29 -2.32 -22.32
CA ARG A 48 8.52 -1.57 -22.60
C ARG A 48 9.44 -2.36 -23.54
N LYS A 49 9.63 -3.65 -23.30
CA LYS A 49 10.43 -4.52 -24.17
C LYS A 49 9.81 -4.70 -25.56
N ALA A 50 8.49 -4.81 -25.65
CA ALA A 50 7.77 -4.89 -26.92
C ALA A 50 7.93 -3.61 -27.74
N ARG A 51 7.80 -2.44 -27.09
CA ARG A 51 8.05 -1.11 -27.67
C ARG A 51 9.47 -0.98 -28.24
N GLU A 52 10.49 -1.34 -27.46
CA GLU A 52 11.90 -1.29 -27.90
C GLU A 52 12.17 -2.13 -29.16
N LYS A 53 11.44 -3.24 -29.31
CA LYS A 53 11.57 -4.17 -30.43
C LYS A 53 10.62 -3.87 -31.59
N ASN A 54 9.73 -2.89 -31.47
CA ASN A 54 8.60 -2.67 -32.39
C ASN A 54 7.77 -3.95 -32.60
N ASP A 55 7.60 -4.75 -31.55
CA ASP A 55 6.85 -6.00 -31.59
C ASP A 55 5.35 -5.72 -31.47
N THR A 56 4.70 -5.52 -32.61
CA THR A 56 3.29 -5.14 -32.67
C THR A 56 2.34 -6.20 -32.14
N GLU A 57 2.72 -7.48 -32.18
CA GLU A 57 1.91 -8.58 -31.66
C GLU A 57 1.93 -8.56 -30.12
N ALA A 58 3.12 -8.43 -29.52
CA ALA A 58 3.25 -8.27 -28.09
C ALA A 58 2.56 -6.99 -27.56
N LEU A 59 2.53 -5.92 -28.35
CA LEU A 59 1.79 -4.70 -27.99
C LEU A 59 0.27 -4.88 -28.00
N GLN A 60 -0.27 -5.70 -28.91
CA GLN A 60 -1.70 -6.02 -28.90
C GLN A 60 -2.05 -6.89 -27.68
N GLN A 61 -1.22 -7.88 -27.39
CA GLN A 61 -1.39 -8.73 -26.21
C GLN A 61 -1.35 -7.92 -24.91
N PHE A 62 -0.49 -6.91 -24.81
CA PHE A 62 -0.43 -6.03 -23.65
C PHE A 62 -1.76 -5.31 -23.37
N VAL A 63 -2.52 -4.91 -24.40
CA VAL A 63 -3.83 -4.25 -24.21
C VAL A 63 -4.82 -5.20 -23.54
N GLU A 64 -4.86 -6.47 -23.97
CA GLU A 64 -5.72 -7.49 -23.36
C GLU A 64 -5.31 -7.80 -21.92
N GLU A 65 -4.00 -7.90 -21.65
CA GLU A 65 -3.47 -8.09 -20.30
C GLU A 65 -3.81 -6.91 -19.39
N MET A 66 -3.84 -5.69 -19.92
CA MET A 66 -4.18 -4.49 -19.16
C MET A 66 -5.64 -4.46 -18.70
N GLU A 67 -6.57 -4.88 -19.56
CA GLU A 67 -7.98 -4.96 -19.19
C GLU A 67 -8.18 -5.98 -18.06
N ALA A 68 -7.59 -7.16 -18.19
CA ALA A 68 -7.63 -8.21 -17.16
C ALA A 68 -6.96 -7.76 -15.86
N ALA A 69 -5.81 -7.07 -15.94
CA ALA A 69 -5.12 -6.54 -14.77
C ALA A 69 -5.96 -5.47 -14.05
N ASN A 70 -6.70 -4.63 -14.78
CA ASN A 70 -7.55 -3.60 -14.19
C ASN A 70 -8.73 -4.21 -13.40
N GLU A 71 -9.39 -5.23 -13.95
CA GLU A 71 -10.46 -5.95 -13.24
C GLU A 71 -9.92 -6.64 -11.97
N ALA A 72 -8.77 -7.31 -12.08
CA ALA A 72 -8.10 -7.95 -10.95
C ALA A 72 -7.67 -6.93 -9.86
N LEU A 73 -7.19 -5.76 -10.27
CA LEU A 73 -6.82 -4.68 -9.35
C LEU A 73 -8.02 -4.13 -8.59
N SER A 74 -9.14 -3.90 -9.27
CA SER A 74 -10.37 -3.43 -8.63
C SER A 74 -10.84 -4.44 -7.58
N SER A 75 -10.93 -5.72 -7.96
CA SER A 75 -11.35 -6.78 -7.05
C SER A 75 -10.38 -6.94 -5.86
N CYS A 76 -9.08 -6.79 -6.09
CA CYS A 76 -8.13 -6.81 -4.99
C CYS A 76 -8.30 -5.61 -4.06
N ALA A 77 -8.43 -4.39 -4.59
CA ALA A 77 -8.57 -3.18 -3.80
C ALA A 77 -9.80 -3.27 -2.89
N GLU A 78 -10.93 -3.75 -3.42
CA GLU A 78 -12.14 -4.05 -2.64
C GLU A 78 -11.87 -5.06 -1.53
N GLY A 79 -11.12 -6.14 -1.81
CA GLY A 79 -10.77 -7.14 -0.81
C GLY A 79 -9.85 -6.61 0.29
N ILE A 80 -8.91 -5.71 -0.04
CA ILE A 80 -8.05 -5.05 0.94
C ILE A 80 -8.89 -4.13 1.83
N GLU A 81 -9.79 -3.34 1.24
CA GLU A 81 -10.69 -2.47 1.99
C GLU A 81 -11.64 -3.28 2.89
N GLU A 82 -12.18 -4.40 2.42
CA GLU A 82 -13.02 -5.29 3.24
C GLU A 82 -12.26 -5.85 4.45
N ARG A 83 -10.99 -6.26 4.26
CA ARG A 83 -10.17 -6.88 5.32
C ARG A 83 -9.59 -5.88 6.31
N TYR A 84 -9.14 -4.72 5.82
CA TYR A 84 -8.36 -3.77 6.61
C TYR A 84 -9.10 -2.46 6.89
N GLY A 85 -10.25 -2.25 6.25
CA GLY A 85 -10.99 -1.00 6.23
C GLY A 85 -10.48 -0.03 5.16
N PRO A 86 -11.21 1.07 4.93
CA PRO A 86 -10.84 2.08 3.93
C PRO A 86 -9.44 2.62 4.18
N LEU A 87 -8.68 2.78 3.09
CA LEU A 87 -7.32 3.32 3.07
C LEU A 87 -7.36 4.83 2.85
N GLU A 88 -7.72 5.58 3.88
CA GLU A 88 -7.85 7.04 3.82
C GLU A 88 -7.00 7.73 4.89
N GLY A 89 -6.62 8.99 4.62
CA GLY A 89 -5.91 9.85 5.56
C GLY A 89 -4.59 9.25 6.04
N GLU A 90 -4.33 9.31 7.36
CA GLU A 90 -3.08 8.79 7.93
C GLU A 90 -2.84 7.29 7.65
N ARG A 91 -3.90 6.52 7.41
CA ARG A 91 -3.76 5.09 7.11
C ARG A 91 -3.21 4.89 5.70
N GLU A 92 -3.68 5.68 4.74
CA GLU A 92 -3.17 5.70 3.38
C GLU A 92 -1.67 5.99 3.38
N ASP A 93 -1.25 7.01 4.14
CA ASP A 93 0.17 7.38 4.26
C ASP A 93 1.02 6.25 4.85
N ARG A 94 0.54 5.58 5.91
CA ARG A 94 1.23 4.44 6.53
C ARG A 94 1.34 3.25 5.57
N VAL A 95 0.29 2.94 4.81
CA VAL A 95 0.30 1.86 3.82
C VAL A 95 1.26 2.21 2.67
N LYS A 96 1.21 3.42 2.12
CA LYS A 96 2.15 3.89 1.10
C LYS A 96 3.61 3.79 1.57
N ALA A 97 3.90 4.25 2.79
CA ALA A 97 5.23 4.16 3.38
C ALA A 97 5.69 2.71 3.59
N ALA A 98 4.77 1.81 3.97
CA ALA A 98 5.07 0.38 4.08
C ALA A 98 5.32 -0.25 2.69
N MET A 99 4.56 0.10 1.66
CA MET A 99 4.75 -0.39 0.29
C MET A 99 6.11 0.02 -0.28
N GLN A 100 6.54 1.26 -0.04
CA GLN A 100 7.88 1.74 -0.42
C GLN A 100 9.02 0.90 0.17
N ARG A 101 8.81 0.32 1.37
CA ARG A 101 9.79 -0.58 2.00
C ARG A 101 9.64 -2.03 1.55
N ILE A 102 8.41 -2.50 1.34
CA ILE A 102 8.08 -3.91 1.08
C ILE A 102 8.28 -4.28 -0.39
N CYS A 103 7.87 -3.42 -1.32
CA CYS A 103 7.92 -3.67 -2.76
C CYS A 103 8.48 -2.47 -3.55
N PRO A 104 9.69 -1.97 -3.24
CA PRO A 104 10.25 -0.80 -3.89
C PRO A 104 10.32 -0.93 -5.41
N GLU A 105 10.55 -2.13 -5.93
CA GLU A 105 10.62 -2.40 -7.36
C GLU A 105 9.27 -2.27 -8.07
N VAL A 106 8.17 -2.68 -7.42
CA VAL A 106 6.82 -2.54 -7.97
C VAL A 106 6.46 -1.07 -8.03
N ILE A 107 6.72 -0.32 -6.94
CA ILE A 107 6.49 1.12 -6.88
C ILE A 107 7.31 1.86 -7.93
N ALA A 108 8.60 1.54 -8.07
CA ALA A 108 9.46 2.18 -9.06
C ALA A 108 8.95 2.00 -10.49
N ARG A 109 8.50 0.79 -10.85
CA ARG A 109 7.95 0.51 -12.18
C ARG A 109 6.63 1.22 -12.44
N LEU A 110 5.74 1.25 -11.47
CA LEU A 110 4.46 1.95 -11.62
C LEU A 110 4.66 3.46 -11.77
N ASN A 111 5.59 4.04 -11.00
CA ASN A 111 5.95 5.45 -11.16
C ASN A 111 6.57 5.71 -12.54
N GLU A 112 7.40 4.80 -13.07
CA GLU A 112 7.93 4.90 -14.44
C GLU A 112 6.79 4.85 -15.47
N ALA A 113 5.82 3.95 -15.29
CA ALA A 113 4.67 3.81 -16.16
C ALA A 113 3.78 5.07 -16.16
N GLU A 114 3.47 5.61 -14.99
CA GLU A 114 2.70 6.86 -14.85
C GLU A 114 3.41 8.01 -15.58
N ASN A 115 4.71 8.18 -15.36
CA ASN A 115 5.50 9.22 -16.03
C ASN A 115 5.54 9.04 -17.56
N ALA A 116 5.53 7.81 -18.05
CA ALA A 116 5.57 7.51 -19.48
C ALA A 116 4.22 7.70 -20.18
N LEU A 117 3.10 7.60 -19.45
CA LEU A 117 1.74 7.72 -19.98
C LEU A 117 1.16 9.15 -19.88
N VAL A 118 1.68 9.98 -18.96
CA VAL A 118 1.24 11.37 -18.76
C VAL A 118 1.99 12.38 -19.64
N GLN A 119 3.05 11.94 -20.34
CA GLN A 119 3.81 12.74 -21.33
C GLN A 119 3.28 12.55 -22.74
#